data_AF-A0A5C4YBR5-F1
#
_entry.id   AF-A0A5C4YBR5-F1
#
_cell.length_a   1.000
_cell.length_b   1.000
_cell.length_c   1.000
_cell.angle_alpha   90.00
_cell.angle_beta   90.00
_cell.angle_gamma   90.00
#
_symmetry.space_group_name_H-M   'P 1'
#
loop_
_entity.id
_entity.type
_entity.pdbx_description
1 polymer ?
#
loop_
_entity_poly.entity_id
_entity_poly.type
_entity_poly.pdbx_seq_one_letter_code
_entity_poly.pdbx_strand_id
1 'polypeptide(L)'
;NPNLKYPLKSIPILDGSMLTDARVGISDKSNYPVINFTLNAEGSKKFADYTGANVGKRLAIVLDNKVYSAPSINERIGGGSGQISGAFTQEEARDVAVALRSGALLAPVKLLEQRSIGPSLGADSIKMSMIALIGASIFIVVFMV
;
A
#
# COMPACT_ATOMS: atom_id res chain seq x y z
N ASN A 1 -7.75 -16.58 5.83
CA ASN A 1 -9.01 -17.37 5.74
C ASN A 1 -10.18 -16.41 5.76
N PRO A 2 -10.93 -16.22 4.66
CA PRO A 2 -11.98 -15.20 4.54
C PRO A 2 -13.20 -15.41 5.46
N ASN A 3 -13.31 -16.57 6.15
CA ASN A 3 -14.41 -16.88 7.07
C ASN A 3 -14.06 -16.73 8.57
N LEU A 4 -12.85 -16.30 8.93
CA LEU A 4 -12.51 -16.04 10.34
C LEU A 4 -12.94 -14.62 10.73
N LYS A 5 -13.98 -14.53 11.56
CA LYS A 5 -14.40 -13.28 12.19
C LYS A 5 -13.56 -13.05 13.44
N TYR A 6 -12.82 -11.95 13.47
CA TYR A 6 -12.09 -11.53 14.66
C TYR A 6 -12.94 -10.56 15.48
N PRO A 7 -13.21 -10.82 16.77
CA PRO A 7 -13.79 -9.81 17.64
C PRO A 7 -12.75 -8.71 17.86
N LEU A 8 -13.02 -7.54 17.31
CA LEU A 8 -12.14 -6.37 17.45
C LEU A 8 -12.79 -5.34 18.37
N LYS A 9 -11.94 -4.63 19.12
CA LYS A 9 -12.41 -3.44 19.83
C LYS A 9 -12.76 -2.38 18.80
N SER A 10 -13.94 -1.78 18.93
CA SER A 10 -14.51 -0.83 17.95
C SER A 10 -13.72 0.47 17.81
N ILE A 11 -12.93 0.84 18.83
CA ILE A 11 -12.11 2.05 18.81
C ILE A 11 -10.66 1.67 18.51
N PRO A 12 -10.08 2.14 17.39
CA PRO A 12 -8.67 1.91 17.09
C PRO A 12 -7.78 2.65 18.10
N ILE A 13 -6.73 1.99 18.56
CA ILE A 13 -5.75 2.58 19.49
C ILE A 13 -4.81 3.54 18.76
N LEU A 14 -4.45 3.16 17.54
CA LEU A 14 -3.65 3.94 16.61
C LEU A 14 -4.42 4.03 15.29
N ASP A 15 -4.33 5.19 14.68
CA ASP A 15 -4.87 5.45 13.35
C ASP A 15 -3.71 5.74 12.37
N GLY A 16 -3.99 5.67 11.07
CA GLY A 16 -3.00 5.93 10.01
C GLY A 16 -2.39 7.33 10.07
N SER A 17 -3.08 8.30 10.67
CA SER A 17 -2.55 9.65 10.93
C SER A 17 -1.35 9.69 11.89
N MET A 18 -1.18 8.64 12.70
CA MET A 18 -0.06 8.51 13.64
C MET A 18 1.15 7.78 13.05
N LEU A 19 1.05 7.33 11.79
CA LEU A 19 2.08 6.62 11.06
C LEU A 19 2.90 7.61 10.22
N THR A 20 4.21 7.63 10.42
CA THR A 20 5.17 8.49 9.70
C THR A 20 5.63 7.83 8.41
N ASP A 21 5.95 6.53 8.44
CA ASP A 21 6.42 5.78 7.27
C ASP A 21 6.10 4.29 7.43
N ALA A 22 5.96 3.58 6.31
CA ALA A 22 5.83 2.12 6.26
C ALA A 22 6.57 1.58 5.04
N ARG A 23 7.56 0.71 5.25
CA ARG A 23 8.39 0.11 4.19
C ARG A 23 8.40 -1.39 4.27
N VAL A 24 8.47 -2.03 3.11
CA VAL A 24 8.72 -3.47 3.03
C VAL A 24 10.18 -3.72 3.39
N GLY A 25 10.40 -4.66 4.31
CA GLY A 25 11.69 -5.24 4.63
C GLY A 25 11.63 -6.76 4.50
N ILE A 26 12.77 -7.40 4.72
CA ILE A 26 12.87 -8.85 4.85
C ILE A 26 13.16 -9.12 6.33
N SER A 27 12.45 -10.07 6.91
CA SER A 27 12.72 -10.48 8.29
C SER A 27 14.00 -11.31 8.35
N ASP A 28 14.95 -10.89 9.20
CA ASP A 28 16.22 -11.60 9.41
C ASP A 28 16.04 -13.03 9.91
N LYS A 29 14.88 -13.34 10.51
CA LYS A 29 14.62 -14.63 11.16
C LYS A 29 13.94 -15.65 10.26
N SER A 30 13.16 -15.21 9.27
CA SER A 30 12.30 -16.11 8.51
C SER A 30 12.38 -15.93 7.00
N ASN A 31 13.20 -14.98 6.51
CA ASN A 31 13.31 -14.62 5.10
C ASN A 31 11.95 -14.33 4.42
N TYR A 32 10.93 -13.97 5.21
CA TYR A 32 9.61 -13.59 4.72
C TYR A 32 9.52 -12.06 4.60
N PRO A 33 8.77 -11.54 3.62
CA PRO A 33 8.44 -10.13 3.54
C PRO A 33 7.71 -9.65 4.79
N VAL A 34 8.13 -8.52 5.32
CA VAL A 34 7.58 -7.89 6.51
C VAL A 34 7.45 -6.40 6.29
N ILE A 35 6.54 -5.75 7.00
CA ILE A 35 6.31 -4.32 6.85
C ILE A 35 6.82 -3.61 8.09
N ASN A 36 7.91 -2.85 7.94
CA ASN A 36 8.47 -2.02 8.98
C ASN A 36 7.77 -0.67 8.97
N PHE A 37 7.13 -0.30 10.07
CA PHE A 37 6.47 0.99 10.22
C PHE A 37 7.14 1.85 11.27
N THR A 38 7.02 3.16 11.10
CA THR A 38 7.47 4.18 12.04
C THR A 38 6.30 5.09 12.37
N LEU A 39 6.14 5.42 13.64
CA LEU A 39 5.09 6.27 14.19
C LEU A 39 5.66 7.66 14.49
N ASN A 40 4.77 8.64 14.63
CA ASN A 40 5.15 9.96 15.12
C ASN A 40 5.29 9.97 16.65
N ALA A 41 5.72 11.08 17.26
CA ALA A 41 5.96 11.15 18.70
C ALA A 41 4.71 10.84 19.55
N GLU A 42 3.53 11.29 19.12
CA GLU A 42 2.27 11.03 19.81
C GLU A 42 1.87 9.55 19.73
N GLY A 43 1.89 8.99 18.52
CA GLY A 43 1.60 7.59 18.24
C GLY A 43 2.56 6.66 18.96
N SER A 44 3.84 6.99 18.99
CA SER A 44 4.88 6.23 19.71
C SER A 44 4.58 6.12 21.19
N LYS A 45 4.18 7.23 21.84
CA LYS A 45 3.80 7.24 23.26
C LYS A 45 2.55 6.40 23.52
N LYS A 46 1.48 6.62 22.75
CA LYS A 46 0.23 5.84 22.86
C LYS A 46 0.48 4.35 22.63
N PHE A 47 1.32 4.01 21.66
CA PHE A 47 1.68 2.63 21.36
C PHE A 47 2.48 1.98 22.49
N ALA A 48 3.46 2.71 23.05
CA ALA A 48 4.26 2.24 24.16
C ALA A 48 3.43 1.98 25.42
N ASP A 49 2.47 2.86 25.72
CA ASP A 49 1.59 2.72 26.87
C ASP A 49 0.61 1.55 26.67
N TYR A 50 0.05 1.41 25.47
CA TYR A 50 -0.86 0.32 25.15
C TYR A 50 -0.17 -1.06 25.12
N THR A 51 0.97 -1.17 24.44
CA THR A 51 1.73 -2.43 24.36
C THR A 51 2.26 -2.84 25.72
N GLY A 52 2.69 -1.88 26.56
CA GLY A 52 3.13 -2.16 27.93
C GLY A 52 2.02 -2.71 28.83
N ALA A 53 0.79 -2.24 28.69
CA ALA A 53 -0.35 -2.72 29.47
C ALA A 53 -0.99 -4.01 28.92
N ASN A 54 -0.65 -4.42 27.68
CA ASN A 54 -1.34 -5.51 26.97
C ASN A 54 -0.37 -6.56 26.40
N VAL A 55 0.78 -6.76 27.05
CA VAL A 55 1.71 -7.84 26.72
C VAL A 55 0.98 -9.20 26.75
N GLY A 56 1.23 -10.03 25.75
CA GLY A 56 0.57 -11.33 25.54
C GLY A 56 -0.76 -11.26 24.79
N LYS A 57 -1.33 -10.06 24.56
CA LYS A 57 -2.56 -9.91 23.75
C LYS A 57 -2.21 -9.75 22.27
N ARG A 58 -3.18 -10.02 21.40
CA ARG A 58 -3.05 -9.81 19.96
C ARG A 58 -3.44 -8.38 19.59
N LEU A 59 -2.67 -7.79 18.70
CA LEU A 59 -2.96 -6.51 18.07
C LEU A 59 -3.36 -6.77 16.63
N ALA A 60 -4.61 -6.50 16.27
CA ALA A 60 -5.07 -6.64 14.90
C ALA A 60 -4.76 -5.37 14.08
N ILE A 61 -4.29 -5.58 12.86
CA ILE A 61 -4.04 -4.54 11.87
C ILE A 61 -5.13 -4.66 10.82
N VAL A 62 -5.92 -3.60 10.72
CA VAL A 62 -7.12 -3.54 9.89
C VAL A 62 -6.94 -2.47 8.84
N LEU A 63 -7.25 -2.82 7.60
CA LEU A 63 -7.28 -1.92 6.47
C LEU A 63 -8.56 -2.23 5.68
N ASP A 64 -9.33 -1.20 5.35
CA ASP A 64 -10.62 -1.32 4.64
C ASP A 64 -11.55 -2.39 5.23
N ASN A 65 -11.69 -2.39 6.56
CA ASN A 65 -12.48 -3.37 7.33
C ASN A 65 -12.02 -4.83 7.22
N LYS A 66 -10.84 -5.09 6.65
CA LYS A 66 -10.23 -6.42 6.54
C LYS A 66 -9.03 -6.53 7.49
N VAL A 67 -8.97 -7.63 8.24
CA VAL A 67 -7.81 -7.94 9.09
C VAL A 67 -6.71 -8.53 8.22
N TYR A 68 -5.59 -7.82 8.11
CA TYR A 68 -4.42 -8.27 7.34
C TYR A 68 -3.47 -9.09 8.20
N SER A 69 -3.23 -8.67 9.44
CA SER A 69 -2.43 -9.43 10.39
C SER A 69 -2.93 -9.19 11.82
N ALA A 70 -2.70 -10.17 12.69
CA ALA A 70 -3.05 -10.09 14.11
C ALA A 70 -1.90 -10.62 14.98
N PRO A 71 -0.71 -9.99 14.95
CA PRO A 71 0.44 -10.44 15.71
C PRO A 71 0.20 -10.33 17.22
N SER A 72 0.92 -11.16 17.97
CA SER A 72 1.01 -11.11 19.43
C SER A 72 1.92 -9.95 19.86
N ILE A 73 1.53 -9.21 20.90
CA ILE A 73 2.39 -8.24 21.57
C ILE A 73 3.32 -9.04 22.50
N ASN A 74 4.59 -9.18 22.15
CA ASN A 74 5.56 -9.93 22.95
C ASN A 74 6.16 -9.08 24.08
N GLU A 75 6.35 -7.79 23.84
CA GLU A 75 6.96 -6.84 24.77
C GLU A 75 6.43 -5.42 24.54
N ARG A 76 6.78 -4.51 25.45
CA ARG A 76 6.47 -3.09 25.32
C ARG A 76 7.30 -2.47 24.18
N ILE A 77 6.63 -1.84 23.22
CA ILE A 77 7.30 -1.22 22.07
C ILE A 77 7.36 0.30 22.28
N GLY A 78 8.48 0.78 22.81
CA GLY A 78 8.70 2.20 23.11
C GLY A 78 9.41 3.01 22.02
N GLY A 79 10.02 2.34 21.03
CA GLY A 79 10.89 2.99 20.04
C GLY A 79 10.17 3.73 18.92
N GLY A 80 8.83 3.74 18.91
CA GLY A 80 8.05 4.36 17.85
C GLY A 80 8.16 3.66 16.50
N SER A 81 8.75 2.47 16.43
CA SER A 81 8.82 1.66 15.23
C SER A 81 8.46 0.22 15.55
N GLY A 82 8.02 -0.51 14.54
CA GLY A 82 7.64 -1.90 14.70
C GLY A 82 7.60 -2.64 13.37
N GLN A 83 7.42 -3.95 13.48
CA GLN A 83 7.36 -4.83 12.33
C GLN A 83 6.01 -5.55 12.31
N ILE A 84 5.34 -5.49 11.16
CA ILE A 84 4.13 -6.25 10.89
C ILE A 84 4.57 -7.50 10.15
N SER A 85 4.52 -8.61 10.86
CA SER A 85 4.74 -9.94 10.30
C SER A 85 3.43 -10.54 9.84
N GLY A 86 3.48 -11.24 8.71
CA GLY A 86 2.37 -12.00 8.14
C GLY A 86 2.90 -12.88 7.02
N ALA A 87 2.12 -13.87 6.60
CA ALA A 87 2.45 -14.69 5.44
C ALA A 87 2.16 -13.91 4.14
N PHE A 88 2.79 -12.75 3.99
CA PHE A 88 2.63 -11.88 2.83
C PHE A 88 3.57 -12.30 1.70
N THR A 89 3.11 -12.18 0.47
CA THR A 89 4.02 -12.12 -0.69
C THR A 89 4.71 -10.77 -0.76
N GLN A 90 5.77 -10.64 -1.57
CA GLN A 90 6.49 -9.38 -1.73
C GLN A 90 5.60 -8.27 -2.31
N GLU A 91 4.74 -8.62 -3.26
CA GLU A 91 3.76 -7.70 -3.87
C GLU A 91 2.69 -7.29 -2.85
N GLU A 92 2.12 -8.24 -2.11
CA GLU A 92 1.13 -7.96 -1.07
C GLU A 92 1.70 -7.05 0.03
N ALA A 93 2.93 -7.33 0.49
CA ALA A 93 3.57 -6.50 1.50
C ALA A 93 3.77 -5.05 1.00
N ARG A 94 4.08 -4.87 -0.29
CA ARG A 94 4.23 -3.55 -0.91
C ARG A 94 2.90 -2.82 -0.97
N ASP A 95 1.84 -3.48 -1.41
CA ASP A 95 0.52 -2.87 -1.50
C ASP A 95 0.00 -2.45 -0.12
N VAL A 96 0.19 -3.30 0.90
CA VAL A 96 -0.19 -2.96 2.28
C VAL A 96 0.67 -1.82 2.82
N ALA A 97 1.98 -1.80 2.56
CA ALA A 97 2.85 -0.71 2.98
C ALA A 97 2.46 0.63 2.33
N VAL A 98 2.06 0.61 1.06
CA VAL A 98 1.54 1.79 0.35
C VAL A 98 0.22 2.24 0.98
N ALA A 99 -0.71 1.31 1.21
CA ALA A 99 -2.01 1.63 1.78
C ALA A 99 -1.93 2.20 3.21
N LEU A 100 -1.03 1.66 4.05
CA LEU A 100 -0.76 2.19 5.39
C LEU A 100 -0.22 3.62 5.32
N ARG A 101 0.65 3.92 4.35
CA ARG A 101 1.28 5.24 4.18
C ARG A 101 0.34 6.28 3.58
N SER A 102 -0.55 5.88 2.67
CA SER A 102 -1.57 6.77 2.11
C SER A 102 -2.59 7.21 3.16
N GLY A 103 -2.64 6.51 4.30
CA GLY A 103 -3.59 6.80 5.37
C GLY A 103 -5.03 6.53 4.95
N ALA A 104 -5.96 6.82 5.85
CA ALA A 104 -7.38 6.77 5.52
C ALA A 104 -7.73 7.90 4.55
N LEU A 105 -8.37 7.57 3.44
CA LEU A 105 -8.96 8.58 2.55
C LEU A 105 -10.03 9.37 3.33
N LEU A 106 -9.92 10.70 3.32
CA LEU A 106 -10.82 11.60 4.07
C LEU A 106 -12.29 11.54 3.58
N ALA A 107 -12.52 11.01 2.38
CA ALA A 107 -13.85 10.86 1.79
C ALA A 107 -13.93 9.59 0.93
N PRO A 108 -15.09 8.92 0.87
CA PRO A 108 -15.28 7.75 0.04
C PRO A 108 -15.18 8.13 -1.44
N VAL A 109 -14.17 7.58 -2.12
CA VAL A 109 -14.01 7.76 -3.57
C VAL A 109 -15.01 6.87 -4.28
N LYS A 110 -15.91 7.46 -5.06
CA LYS A 110 -16.74 6.72 -6.01
C LYS A 110 -16.04 6.70 -7.35
N LEU A 111 -15.77 5.50 -7.86
CA LEU A 111 -15.30 5.30 -9.23
C LEU A 111 -16.46 5.64 -10.17
N LEU A 112 -16.42 6.83 -10.76
CA LEU A 112 -17.44 7.29 -11.71
C LEU A 112 -17.18 6.73 -13.11
N GLU A 113 -15.90 6.67 -13.52
CA GLU A 113 -15.50 6.13 -14.83
C GLU A 113 -14.00 5.80 -14.80
N GLN A 114 -13.63 4.57 -15.19
CA GLN A 114 -12.23 4.15 -15.32
C GLN A 114 -11.92 3.94 -16.81
N ARG A 115 -11.28 4.92 -17.44
CA ARG A 115 -10.74 4.75 -18.80
C ARG A 115 -9.29 4.32 -18.72
N SER A 116 -9.06 3.02 -18.76
CA SER A 116 -7.70 2.47 -18.92
C SER A 116 -7.34 2.57 -20.40
N ILE A 117 -6.46 3.51 -20.75
CA ILE A 117 -5.91 3.61 -22.10
C ILE A 117 -4.70 2.69 -22.16
N GLY A 118 -4.85 1.53 -22.80
CA GLY A 118 -3.74 0.60 -22.98
C GLY A 118 -2.62 1.21 -23.84
N PRO A 119 -1.33 0.91 -23.55
CA PRO A 119 -0.20 1.40 -24.35
C PRO A 119 -0.29 1.07 -25.85
N SER A 120 -1.07 0.06 -26.22
CA SER A 120 -1.31 -0.36 -27.61
C SER A 120 -2.00 0.71 -28.47
N LEU A 121 -2.99 1.44 -27.92
CA LEU A 121 -3.68 2.51 -28.65
C LEU A 121 -2.75 3.69 -28.99
N GLY A 122 -1.74 3.94 -28.15
CA GLY A 122 -0.69 4.91 -28.43
C GLY A 122 0.30 4.41 -29.49
N ALA A 123 0.75 3.16 -29.38
CA ALA A 123 1.71 2.56 -30.32
C ALA A 123 1.15 2.48 -31.76
N ASP A 124 -0.14 2.14 -31.90
CA ASP A 124 -0.78 2.08 -33.22
C ASP A 124 -0.96 3.48 -33.83
N SER A 125 -1.30 4.49 -33.00
CA SER A 125 -1.38 5.89 -33.43
C SER A 125 -0.01 6.42 -33.92
N ILE A 126 1.08 6.05 -33.26
CA ILE A 126 2.46 6.41 -33.65
C ILE A 126 2.80 5.78 -35.02
N LYS A 127 2.51 4.49 -35.22
CA LYS A 127 2.79 3.79 -36.49
C LYS A 127 2.00 4.39 -37.67
N MET A 128 0.71 4.62 -37.48
CA MET A 128 -0.16 5.23 -38.49
C MET A 128 0.33 6.64 -38.86
N SER A 129 0.73 7.43 -37.87
CA SER A 129 1.26 8.77 -38.09
C SER A 129 2.59 8.75 -38.86
N MET A 130 3.46 7.78 -38.59
CA MET A 130 4.74 7.63 -39.29
C MET A 130 4.55 7.27 -40.78
N ILE A 131 3.63 6.35 -41.08
CA ILE A 131 3.28 6.00 -42.47
C ILE A 131 2.67 7.20 -43.19
N ALA A 132 1.76 7.92 -42.54
CA ALA A 132 1.15 9.14 -43.09
C ALA A 132 2.19 10.22 -43.38
N LEU A 133 3.16 10.43 -42.49
CA LEU A 133 4.24 11.41 -42.66
C LEU A 133 5.14 11.07 -43.86
N ILE A 134 5.53 9.80 -44.01
CA ILE A 134 6.33 9.34 -45.15
C ILE A 134 5.55 9.50 -46.46
N GLY A 135 4.29 9.07 -46.49
CA GLY A 135 3.43 9.20 -47.67
C GLY A 135 3.22 10.65 -48.10
N ALA A 136 2.92 11.54 -47.14
CA ALA A 136 2.77 12.97 -47.41
C ALA A 136 4.07 13.60 -47.93
N SER A 137 5.22 13.24 -47.34
CA SER A 137 6.53 13.75 -47.77
C SER A 137 6.83 13.38 -49.22
N ILE A 138 6.59 12.11 -49.60
CA ILE A 138 6.80 11.64 -50.98
C ILE A 138 5.85 12.36 -51.94
N PHE A 139 4.58 12.51 -51.57
CA PHE A 139 3.58 13.16 -52.40
C PHE A 139 3.91 14.62 -52.70
N ILE A 140 4.40 15.37 -51.71
CA ILE A 140 4.85 16.76 -51.87
C ILE A 140 6.03 16.85 -52.85
N VAL A 141 7.02 15.96 -52.71
CA VAL A 141 8.19 15.95 -53.61
C VAL A 141 7.78 15.66 -55.05
N VAL A 142 6.88 14.72 -55.28
CA VAL A 142 6.37 14.39 -56.63
C VAL A 142 5.58 15.56 -57.22
N PHE A 143 4.78 16.27 -56.42
CA PHE A 143 3.99 17.41 -56.90
C PHE A 143 4.85 18.63 -57.28
N MET A 144 6.04 18.79 -56.69
CA MET A 144 6.94 19.90 -57.01
C MET A 144 7.74 19.71 -58.32
N VAL A 145 7.78 18.50 -58.88
CA VAL A 145 8.49 18.16 -60.13
C VAL A 145 7.54 18.22 -61.31
#